data_AF-A0AAD9V1F3-F1
#
_entry.id   AF-A0AAD9V1F3-F1
#
_cell.length_a   1.000
_cell.length_b   1.000
_cell.length_c   1.000
_cell.angle_alpha   90.00
_cell.angle_beta   90.00
_cell.angle_gamma   90.00
#
_symmetry.space_group_name_H-M   'P 1'
#
loop_
_entity.id
_entity.type
_entity.pdbx_description
1 polymer ?
#
loop_
_entity_poly.entity_id
_entity_poly.type
_entity_poly.pdbx_seq_one_letter_code
_entity_poly.pdbx_strand_id
1 'polypeptide(L)'
;MIFNSTIISKNSCHRTELASFLAPAVGQIESKWKLCYNALANGWEPRIFHSNCDNKKHTSPSAGTWGETLKAFVFSLKNSEDLPPFKCFAKNQYRTVYKSSSYGPKFGKLEIAYRYSNKRVEARAFLYKPYGVPAEVKNSYNDLVGTAKPFSPDNYEVFFLTGKSILDKNKQRIKEKMSNDMHFAGLRPKQCLRSRGSQWFLYCCLLIT
;
A
#
# COMPACT_ATOMS: atom_id res chain seq x y z
N MET A 1 -1.74 -12.43 -8.78
CA MET A 1 -1.45 -11.95 -7.42
C MET A 1 -2.34 -12.70 -6.46
N ILE A 2 -1.76 -13.43 -5.50
CA ILE A 2 -2.49 -14.07 -4.40
C ILE A 2 -2.33 -13.19 -3.17
N PHE A 3 -3.44 -12.58 -2.73
CA PHE A 3 -3.50 -11.60 -1.65
C PHE A 3 -4.81 -11.82 -0.87
N ASN A 4 -4.71 -12.28 0.38
CA ASN A 4 -5.87 -12.54 1.24
C ASN A 4 -6.02 -11.40 2.26
N SER A 5 -6.80 -10.39 1.90
CA SER A 5 -7.02 -9.19 2.70
C SER A 5 -8.48 -9.06 3.09
N THR A 6 -8.75 -8.68 4.33
CA THR A 6 -10.13 -8.41 4.77
C THR A 6 -10.61 -7.05 4.29
N ILE A 7 -9.69 -6.13 3.95
CA ILE A 7 -9.97 -4.77 3.54
C ILE A 7 -10.24 -4.67 2.02
N ILE A 8 -9.34 -5.18 1.17
CA ILE A 8 -9.47 -5.01 -0.30
C ILE A 8 -10.12 -6.18 -1.02
N SER A 9 -10.29 -7.35 -0.40
CA SER A 9 -10.76 -8.56 -1.10
C SER A 9 -12.08 -8.38 -1.84
N LYS A 10 -12.97 -7.54 -1.29
CA LYS A 10 -14.33 -7.28 -1.79
C LYS A 10 -14.39 -6.35 -3.00
N ASN A 11 -13.33 -5.59 -3.30
CA ASN A 11 -13.31 -4.63 -4.40
C ASN A 11 -12.34 -5.07 -5.51
N SER A 12 -12.90 -5.59 -6.62
CA SER A 12 -12.13 -6.09 -7.75
C SER A 12 -11.31 -5.01 -8.46
N CYS A 13 -11.80 -3.77 -8.51
CA CYS A 13 -11.08 -2.62 -9.09
C CYS A 13 -9.83 -2.29 -8.26
N HIS A 14 -9.99 -2.16 -6.93
CA HIS A 14 -8.86 -1.91 -6.02
C HIS A 14 -7.80 -3.01 -6.10
N ARG A 15 -8.21 -4.27 -6.24
CA ARG A 15 -7.29 -5.40 -6.39
C ARG A 15 -6.51 -5.34 -7.71
N THR A 16 -7.20 -5.03 -8.81
CA THR A 16 -6.58 -4.90 -10.13
C THR A 16 -5.58 -3.75 -10.13
N GLU A 17 -5.94 -2.63 -9.53
CA GLU A 17 -5.08 -1.44 -9.47
C GLU A 17 -3.88 -1.67 -8.56
N LEU A 18 -4.07 -2.27 -7.39
CA LEU A 18 -2.95 -2.64 -6.53
C LEU A 18 -1.99 -3.62 -7.24
N ALA A 19 -2.53 -4.54 -8.04
CA ALA A 19 -1.72 -5.42 -8.88
C ALA A 19 -0.92 -4.65 -9.94
N SER A 20 -1.51 -3.64 -10.57
CA SER A 20 -0.82 -2.75 -11.52
C SER A 20 0.36 -2.02 -10.84
N PHE A 21 0.15 -1.52 -9.61
CA PHE A 21 1.16 -0.77 -8.88
C PHE A 21 2.35 -1.63 -8.46
N LEU A 22 2.09 -2.88 -8.06
CA LEU A 22 3.12 -3.82 -7.60
C LEU A 22 3.85 -4.54 -8.75
N ALA A 23 3.26 -4.61 -9.95
CA ALA A 23 3.82 -5.33 -11.10
C ALA A 23 5.28 -4.99 -11.43
N PRO A 24 5.76 -3.73 -11.41
CA PRO A 24 7.16 -3.42 -11.67
C PRO A 24 8.14 -4.05 -10.65
N ALA A 25 7.70 -4.29 -9.42
CA ALA A 25 8.55 -4.83 -8.37
C ALA A 25 8.51 -6.37 -8.26
N VAL A 26 7.39 -6.99 -8.66
CA VAL A 26 7.24 -8.45 -8.65
C VAL A 26 7.42 -9.10 -10.03
N GLY A 27 7.43 -8.32 -11.11
CA GLY A 27 7.35 -8.79 -12.49
C GLY A 27 5.93 -9.21 -12.88
N GLN A 28 5.72 -9.69 -14.12
CA GLN A 28 4.46 -10.32 -14.54
C GLN A 28 4.25 -11.73 -13.95
N ILE A 29 4.94 -12.02 -12.87
CA ILE A 29 5.03 -13.32 -12.23
C ILE A 29 3.93 -13.42 -11.19
N GLU A 30 3.37 -14.62 -11.01
CA GLU A 30 2.41 -14.82 -9.93
C GLU A 30 3.12 -14.61 -8.57
N SER A 31 2.71 -13.55 -7.86
CA SER A 31 3.24 -13.18 -6.55
C SER A 31 2.34 -13.68 -5.43
N LYS A 32 2.95 -14.31 -4.42
CA LYS A 32 2.28 -14.81 -3.20
C LYS A 32 2.62 -13.91 -2.02
N TRP A 33 1.60 -13.30 -1.44
CA TRP A 33 1.72 -12.39 -0.31
C TRP A 33 1.11 -13.03 0.94
N LYS A 34 1.82 -12.94 2.06
CA LYS A 34 1.33 -13.42 3.36
C LYS A 34 1.10 -12.24 4.29
N LEU A 35 -0.06 -12.25 4.95
CA LEU A 35 -0.38 -11.30 6.01
C LEU A 35 0.60 -11.51 7.17
N CYS A 36 1.28 -10.45 7.60
CA CYS A 36 2.02 -10.47 8.86
C CYS A 36 1.22 -9.83 10.00
N TYR A 37 0.38 -8.82 9.72
CA TYR A 37 -0.36 -8.12 10.76
C TYR A 37 -1.68 -7.55 10.25
N ASN A 38 -2.73 -7.63 11.08
CA ASN A 38 -4.04 -7.00 10.90
C ASN A 38 -4.42 -6.36 12.24
N ALA A 39 -4.59 -5.05 12.26
CA ALA A 39 -4.77 -4.30 13.52
C ALA A 39 -6.04 -4.69 14.27
N LEU A 40 -7.14 -4.93 13.55
CA LEU A 40 -8.41 -5.33 14.13
C LEU A 40 -8.34 -6.74 14.76
N ALA A 41 -7.58 -7.67 14.15
CA ALA A 41 -7.44 -9.03 14.63
C ALA A 41 -6.33 -9.21 15.69
N ASN A 42 -5.25 -8.43 15.60
CA ASN A 42 -4.08 -8.58 16.46
C ASN A 42 -4.02 -7.59 17.62
N GLY A 43 -4.86 -6.55 17.60
CA GLY A 43 -4.79 -5.43 18.54
C GLY A 43 -3.83 -4.35 18.07
N TRP A 44 -4.04 -3.12 18.54
CA TRP A 44 -3.48 -1.90 17.95
C TRP A 44 -2.08 -1.49 18.44
N GLU A 45 -1.47 -2.25 19.34
CA GLU A 45 -0.17 -1.90 19.89
C GLU A 45 0.96 -2.08 18.85
N PRO A 46 1.79 -1.05 18.62
CA PRO A 46 2.95 -1.11 17.71
C PRO A 46 3.87 -2.29 17.98
N ARG A 47 4.06 -2.66 19.25
CA ARG A 47 4.90 -3.80 19.65
C ARG A 47 4.40 -5.12 19.05
N ILE A 48 3.08 -5.32 18.96
CA ILE A 48 2.50 -6.52 18.35
C ILE A 48 2.79 -6.51 16.85
N PHE A 49 2.61 -5.38 16.17
CA PHE A 49 2.99 -5.20 14.76
C PHE A 49 4.45 -5.57 14.52
N HIS A 50 5.38 -5.01 15.30
CA HIS A 50 6.81 -5.29 15.14
C HIS A 50 7.14 -6.76 15.44
N SER A 51 6.60 -7.34 16.51
CA SER A 51 6.80 -8.76 16.82
C SER A 51 6.32 -9.69 15.71
N ASN A 52 5.27 -9.28 15.01
CA ASN A 52 4.68 -10.05 13.93
C ASN A 52 5.31 -9.78 12.57
N CYS A 53 5.86 -8.60 12.30
CA CYS A 53 6.29 -8.22 10.95
C CYS A 53 7.80 -8.01 10.81
N ASP A 54 8.51 -7.57 11.84
CA ASP A 54 9.95 -7.31 11.76
C ASP A 54 10.73 -8.62 11.49
N ASN A 55 11.88 -8.48 10.82
CA ASN A 55 12.76 -9.57 10.41
C ASN A 55 12.13 -10.64 9.49
N LYS A 56 10.88 -10.48 9.05
CA LYS A 56 10.32 -11.26 7.93
C LYS A 56 10.93 -10.74 6.63
N LYS A 57 11.41 -11.62 5.74
CA LYS A 57 12.08 -11.34 4.44
C LYS A 57 12.03 -9.84 4.03
N HIS A 58 13.19 -9.17 4.10
CA HIS A 58 13.40 -7.75 3.76
C HIS A 58 12.82 -6.69 4.72
N THR A 59 12.28 -7.04 5.89
CA THR A 59 11.94 -6.04 6.92
C THR A 59 13.12 -5.82 7.87
N SER A 60 13.54 -4.56 8.04
CA SER A 60 14.70 -4.18 8.85
C SER A 60 14.31 -4.02 10.32
N PRO A 61 15.18 -4.38 11.28
CA PRO A 61 14.86 -4.35 12.70
C PRO A 61 14.47 -2.96 13.22
N SER A 62 13.59 -2.95 14.22
CA SER A 62 13.18 -1.75 14.96
C SER A 62 14.33 -1.17 15.79
N ALA A 63 15.19 -0.35 15.16
CA ALA A 63 16.30 0.34 15.82
C ALA A 63 16.03 1.84 16.05
N GLY A 64 14.81 2.33 15.81
CA GLY A 64 14.52 3.77 15.84
C GLY A 64 15.23 4.56 14.72
N THR A 65 15.62 3.86 13.65
CA THR A 65 16.38 4.43 12.52
C THR A 65 15.49 4.69 11.31
N TRP A 66 15.92 5.63 10.48
CA TRP A 66 15.31 5.84 9.16
C TRP A 66 15.90 4.86 8.16
N GLY A 67 15.04 4.23 7.37
CA GLY A 67 15.40 3.53 6.15
C GLY A 67 15.58 4.54 5.01
N GLU A 68 16.51 4.23 4.13
CA GLU A 68 16.90 5.04 2.98
C GLU A 68 16.66 4.24 1.71
N THR A 69 15.54 4.50 1.02
CA THR A 69 15.19 3.77 -0.21
C THR A 69 14.36 4.61 -1.17
N LEU A 70 14.71 4.58 -2.46
CA LEU A 70 13.90 5.18 -3.53
C LEU A 70 12.84 4.22 -4.08
N LYS A 71 12.90 2.95 -3.68
CA LYS A 71 12.00 1.91 -4.19
C LYS A 71 10.67 1.86 -3.43
N ALA A 72 10.61 2.48 -2.25
CA ALA A 72 9.37 2.64 -1.51
C ALA A 72 8.46 3.65 -2.22
N PHE A 73 7.18 3.34 -2.23
CA PHE A 73 6.14 4.25 -2.69
C PHE A 73 4.93 4.19 -1.76
N VAL A 74 4.23 5.31 -1.63
CA VAL A 74 2.91 5.42 -1.00
C VAL A 74 1.87 5.43 -2.10
N PHE A 75 0.68 4.88 -1.88
CA PHE A 75 -0.37 4.91 -2.89
C PHE A 75 -1.73 5.18 -2.26
N SER A 76 -2.67 5.59 -3.09
CA SER A 76 -4.08 5.71 -2.75
C SER A 76 -4.92 5.00 -3.79
N LEU A 77 -5.78 4.08 -3.35
CA LEU A 77 -6.79 3.45 -4.19
C LEU A 77 -8.11 4.25 -4.20
N LYS A 78 -8.28 5.11 -3.19
CA LYS A 78 -9.42 6.00 -3.00
C LYS A 78 -8.98 7.17 -2.13
N ASN A 79 -9.20 8.37 -2.62
CA ASN A 79 -8.76 9.63 -2.01
C ASN A 79 -9.96 10.57 -1.82
N SER A 80 -9.78 11.63 -1.03
CA SER A 80 -10.86 12.59 -0.74
C SER A 80 -11.16 13.56 -1.88
N GLU A 81 -10.29 13.63 -2.90
CA GLU A 81 -10.45 14.52 -4.05
C GLU A 81 -11.13 13.82 -5.25
N ASP A 82 -11.63 12.59 -5.08
CA ASP A 82 -12.23 11.76 -6.14
C ASP A 82 -11.34 11.61 -7.40
N LEU A 83 -10.02 11.68 -7.20
CA LEU A 83 -9.01 11.44 -8.23
C LEU A 83 -8.91 9.93 -8.54
N PRO A 84 -8.43 9.56 -9.74
CA PRO A 84 -8.05 8.18 -10.01
C PRO A 84 -7.03 7.66 -8.99
N PRO A 85 -6.97 6.34 -8.74
CA PRO A 85 -5.91 5.75 -7.93
C PRO A 85 -4.51 6.19 -8.40
N PHE A 86 -3.62 6.45 -7.44
CA PHE A 86 -2.27 6.94 -7.75
C PHE A 86 -1.22 6.37 -6.81
N LYS A 87 0.04 6.45 -7.21
CA LYS A 87 1.22 6.12 -6.39
C LYS A 87 2.26 7.23 -6.43
N CYS A 88 2.96 7.40 -5.31
CA CYS A 88 3.90 8.46 -5.01
C CYS A 88 5.23 7.81 -4.64
N PHE A 89 6.25 7.93 -5.49
CA PHE A 89 7.59 7.45 -5.16
C PHE A 89 8.31 8.43 -4.23
N ALA A 90 9.25 7.92 -3.45
CA ALA A 90 10.19 8.75 -2.73
C ALA A 90 11.06 9.53 -3.74
N LYS A 91 11.09 10.87 -3.63
CA LYS A 91 11.93 11.76 -4.46
C LYS A 91 13.38 11.79 -4.01
N ASN A 92 13.65 11.41 -2.77
CA ASN A 92 14.98 11.26 -2.20
C ASN A 92 14.95 10.20 -1.10
N GLN A 93 16.13 9.75 -0.66
CA GLN A 93 16.26 8.68 0.34
C GLN A 93 16.07 9.17 1.79
N TYR A 94 16.02 10.49 2.00
CA TYR A 94 15.96 11.08 3.33
C TYR A 94 14.63 10.76 4.02
N ARG A 95 14.70 10.07 5.17
CA ARG A 95 13.56 9.79 6.05
C ARG A 95 12.38 9.11 5.34
N THR A 96 12.66 8.10 4.52
CA THR A 96 11.62 7.40 3.73
C THR A 96 10.77 6.45 4.57
N VAL A 97 11.39 5.60 5.38
CA VAL A 97 10.68 4.65 6.26
C VAL A 97 11.20 4.78 7.69
N TYR A 98 10.36 4.87 8.70
CA TYR A 98 10.83 4.92 10.10
C TYR A 98 10.60 3.59 10.80
N LYS A 99 11.65 3.06 11.43
CA LYS A 99 11.68 1.71 12.03
C LYS A 99 11.75 1.78 13.55
N SER A 100 10.79 2.46 14.19
CA SER A 100 10.73 2.60 15.65
C SER A 100 9.55 1.83 16.21
N SER A 101 9.81 1.06 17.27
CA SER A 101 8.81 0.28 18.00
C SER A 101 7.68 1.09 18.64
N SER A 102 7.81 2.41 18.67
CA SER A 102 6.76 3.33 19.16
C SER A 102 5.69 3.63 18.10
N TYR A 103 5.91 3.23 16.86
CA TYR A 103 5.02 3.49 15.72
C TYR A 103 4.62 2.18 15.06
N GLY A 104 3.44 2.15 14.45
CA GLY A 104 3.17 1.17 13.40
C GLY A 104 3.95 1.51 12.13
N PRO A 105 3.44 1.13 10.94
CA PRO A 105 4.04 1.53 9.69
C PRO A 105 4.16 3.06 9.57
N LYS A 106 5.36 3.55 9.20
CA LYS A 106 5.64 4.97 9.03
C LYS A 106 6.51 5.24 7.80
N PHE A 107 5.96 6.06 6.91
CA PHE A 107 6.55 6.46 5.63
C PHE A 107 6.56 7.98 5.53
N GLY A 108 7.72 8.60 5.74
CA GLY A 108 7.83 10.07 5.81
C GLY A 108 6.90 10.66 6.88
N LYS A 109 5.84 11.35 6.43
CA LYS A 109 4.80 11.97 7.27
C LYS A 109 3.47 11.20 7.29
N LEU A 110 3.39 10.07 6.58
CA LEU A 110 2.32 9.10 6.73
C LEU A 110 2.71 8.16 7.87
N GLU A 111 1.88 8.10 8.92
CA GLU A 111 2.15 7.29 10.11
C GLU A 111 0.88 6.77 10.76
N ILE A 112 1.01 5.60 11.38
CA ILE A 112 0.06 5.09 12.38
C ILE A 112 0.83 4.97 13.69
N ALA A 113 0.35 5.60 14.76
CA ALA A 113 1.03 5.65 16.06
C ALA A 113 0.05 5.33 17.19
N TYR A 114 0.58 4.80 18.29
CA TYR A 114 -0.19 4.56 19.51
C TYR A 114 0.16 5.62 20.56
N ARG A 115 -0.85 6.28 21.12
CA ARG A 115 -0.67 7.30 22.17
C ARG A 115 -0.96 6.71 23.54
N TYR A 116 0.10 6.48 24.32
CA TYR A 116 0.02 5.88 25.67
C TYR A 116 -0.86 6.69 26.64
N SER A 117 -0.69 8.02 26.68
CA SER A 117 -1.40 8.89 27.63
C SER A 117 -2.93 8.85 27.49
N ASN A 118 -3.43 8.57 26.28
CA ASN A 118 -4.85 8.65 25.95
C ASN A 118 -5.40 7.29 25.47
N LYS A 119 -4.60 6.19 25.58
CA LYS A 119 -4.90 4.84 25.07
C LYS A 119 -5.61 4.81 23.71
N ARG A 120 -5.21 5.71 22.80
CA ARG A 120 -5.86 5.92 21.51
C ARG A 120 -4.86 5.78 20.38
N VAL A 121 -5.30 5.14 19.31
CA VAL A 121 -4.56 5.06 18.04
C VAL A 121 -4.77 6.34 17.27
N GLU A 122 -3.68 6.86 16.73
CA GLU A 122 -3.66 8.10 16.00
C GLU A 122 -2.88 7.93 14.70
N ALA A 123 -3.55 8.19 13.59
CA ALA A 123 -2.96 8.16 12.26
C ALA A 123 -2.89 9.57 11.67
N ARG A 124 -1.85 9.79 10.86
CA ARG A 124 -1.69 10.96 9.99
C ARG A 124 -1.34 10.48 8.59
N ALA A 125 -1.92 11.12 7.58
CA ALA A 125 -1.82 10.69 6.19
C ALA A 125 -1.34 11.83 5.28
N PHE A 126 -0.26 12.50 5.70
CA PHE A 126 0.33 13.59 4.92
C PHE A 126 1.17 13.04 3.78
N LEU A 127 0.81 13.39 2.55
CA LEU A 127 1.67 13.18 1.38
C LEU A 127 2.62 14.35 1.25
N TYR A 128 3.73 14.31 1.98
CA TYR A 128 4.75 15.34 1.93
C TYR A 128 6.13 14.72 1.70
N LYS A 129 7.17 15.57 1.60
CA LYS A 129 8.57 15.12 1.48
C LYS A 129 8.86 13.98 2.49
N PRO A 130 9.49 12.88 2.05
CA PRO A 130 10.19 12.71 0.76
C PRO A 130 9.31 12.24 -0.40
N TYR A 131 8.02 11.95 -0.20
CA TYR A 131 7.17 11.39 -1.24
C TYR A 131 6.64 12.46 -2.19
N GLY A 132 6.70 12.16 -3.49
CA GLY A 132 6.23 13.03 -4.55
C GLY A 132 4.72 12.99 -4.71
N VAL A 133 4.06 14.11 -4.43
CA VAL A 133 2.62 14.30 -4.69
C VAL A 133 2.38 14.43 -6.20
N PRO A 134 1.40 13.73 -6.79
CA PRO A 134 0.98 13.92 -8.19
C PRO A 134 0.56 15.37 -8.44
N ALA A 135 0.76 15.87 -9.65
CA ALA A 135 0.46 17.28 -9.97
C ALA A 135 -1.04 17.60 -9.90
N GLU A 136 -1.88 16.58 -10.07
CA GLU A 136 -3.34 16.64 -10.04
C GLU A 136 -3.90 16.86 -8.63
N VAL A 137 -3.09 16.58 -7.62
CA VAL A 137 -3.47 16.66 -6.21
C VAL A 137 -3.31 18.10 -5.72
N LYS A 138 -4.40 18.70 -5.25
CA LYS A 138 -4.41 20.14 -4.92
C LYS A 138 -3.85 20.45 -3.54
N ASN A 139 -4.04 19.58 -2.55
CA ASN A 139 -3.65 19.87 -1.17
C ASN A 139 -2.94 18.71 -0.46
N SER A 140 -1.64 18.57 -0.72
CA SER A 140 -0.71 17.56 -0.16
C SER A 140 -0.87 17.20 1.34
N TYR A 141 -1.51 18.05 2.14
CA TYR A 141 -1.78 17.81 3.56
C TYR A 141 -3.05 16.99 3.83
N ASN A 142 -4.05 16.99 2.95
CA ASN A 142 -5.36 16.37 3.27
C ASN A 142 -5.80 15.32 2.25
N ASP A 143 -5.14 15.15 1.10
CA ASP A 143 -5.75 14.45 -0.04
C ASP A 143 -6.04 12.96 0.16
N LEU A 144 -5.25 12.27 0.99
CA LEU A 144 -5.46 10.84 1.20
C LEU A 144 -6.77 10.57 1.95
N VAL A 145 -7.09 11.38 2.96
CA VAL A 145 -8.13 11.09 3.96
C VAL A 145 -9.09 12.28 4.18
N GLY A 146 -8.92 13.37 3.44
CA GLY A 146 -9.73 14.59 3.55
C GLY A 146 -9.45 15.45 4.79
N THR A 147 -8.39 15.17 5.56
CA THR A 147 -8.13 15.86 6.83
C THR A 147 -6.65 15.95 7.19
N ALA A 148 -6.24 17.12 7.70
CA ALA A 148 -4.93 17.33 8.34
C ALA A 148 -4.94 16.90 9.81
N LYS A 149 -6.14 16.73 10.40
CA LYS A 149 -6.27 16.37 11.79
C LYS A 149 -5.99 14.87 11.97
N PRO A 150 -5.37 14.49 13.09
CA PRO A 150 -5.19 13.08 13.38
C PRO A 150 -6.52 12.35 13.49
N PHE A 151 -6.56 11.11 12.98
CA PHE A 151 -7.77 10.29 12.94
C PHE A 151 -7.51 8.88 13.45
N SER A 152 -8.58 8.15 13.73
CA SER A 152 -8.51 6.73 14.10
C SER A 152 -8.85 5.90 12.86
N PRO A 153 -7.92 5.09 12.31
CA PRO A 153 -8.23 4.23 11.18
C PRO A 153 -9.15 3.07 11.61
N ASP A 154 -10.00 2.59 10.70
CA ASP A 154 -10.87 1.44 10.95
C ASP A 154 -10.09 0.13 11.07
N ASN A 155 -9.06 -0.03 10.22
CA ASN A 155 -8.11 -1.14 10.26
C ASN A 155 -6.84 -0.78 9.44
N TYR A 156 -5.74 -1.51 9.63
CA TYR A 156 -4.65 -1.58 8.67
C TYR A 156 -4.06 -3.00 8.62
N GLU A 157 -3.59 -3.38 7.44
CA GLU A 157 -3.01 -4.69 7.19
C GLU A 157 -1.61 -4.53 6.59
N VAL A 158 -0.68 -5.40 7.00
CA VAL A 158 0.69 -5.44 6.49
C VAL A 158 0.98 -6.82 5.93
N PHE A 159 1.53 -6.84 4.72
CA PHE A 159 1.84 -8.05 3.97
C PHE A 159 3.30 -8.08 3.57
N PHE A 160 3.85 -9.29 3.44
CA PHE A 160 5.18 -9.51 2.91
C PHE A 160 5.15 -10.54 1.78
N LEU A 161 6.09 -10.39 0.85
CA LEU A 161 6.23 -11.29 -0.29
C LEU A 161 6.88 -12.61 0.15
N THR A 162 6.21 -13.74 -0.12
CA THR A 162 6.70 -15.08 0.28
C THR A 162 7.27 -15.87 -0.89
N GLY A 163 6.80 -15.62 -2.11
CA GLY A 163 7.30 -16.27 -3.31
C GLY A 163 6.88 -15.56 -4.60
N LYS A 164 7.67 -15.77 -5.65
CA LYS A 164 7.38 -15.43 -7.04
C LYS A 164 7.40 -16.76 -7.81
N SER A 165 6.29 -17.20 -8.37
CA SER A 165 6.24 -18.41 -9.21
C SER A 165 6.21 -18.00 -10.67
N ILE A 166 7.30 -18.30 -11.40
CA ILE A 166 7.42 -18.06 -12.84
C ILE A 166 6.13 -18.54 -13.49
N LEU A 167 5.35 -17.62 -14.06
CA LEU A 167 4.27 -18.03 -14.93
C LEU A 167 4.97 -18.68 -16.12
N ASP A 168 4.75 -19.98 -16.26
CA ASP A 168 5.39 -20.81 -17.28
C ASP A 168 5.38 -20.06 -18.62
N LYS A 169 6.56 -19.84 -19.24
CA LYS A 169 6.70 -18.95 -20.43
C LYS A 169 5.71 -19.30 -21.53
N ASN A 170 5.25 -20.55 -21.57
CA ASN A 170 4.21 -21.06 -22.47
C ASN A 170 2.82 -20.45 -22.22
N LYS A 171 2.39 -20.22 -20.97
CA LYS A 171 1.11 -19.54 -20.65
C LYS A 171 1.15 -18.05 -20.99
N GLN A 172 2.31 -17.41 -20.87
CA GLN A 172 2.54 -16.01 -21.24
C GLN A 172 2.38 -15.82 -22.75
N ARG A 173 3.02 -16.69 -23.56
CA ARG A 173 2.91 -16.68 -25.02
C ARG A 173 1.48 -16.92 -25.49
N ILE A 174 0.73 -17.78 -24.80
CA ILE A 174 -0.69 -18.01 -25.08
C ILE A 174 -1.54 -16.79 -24.68
N LYS A 175 -1.25 -16.12 -23.56
CA LYS A 175 -1.95 -14.87 -23.17
C LYS A 175 -1.66 -13.69 -24.09
N GLU A 176 -0.41 -13.52 -24.52
CA GLU A 176 -0.03 -12.50 -25.51
C GLU A 176 -0.64 -12.80 -26.87
N LYS A 177 -0.69 -14.07 -27.28
CA LYS A 177 -1.39 -14.50 -28.49
C LYS A 177 -2.90 -14.25 -28.39
N MET A 178 -3.55 -14.65 -27.29
CA MET A 178 -4.98 -14.37 -27.04
C MET A 178 -5.30 -12.88 -26.89
N SER A 179 -4.37 -12.06 -26.35
CA SER A 179 -4.53 -10.61 -26.22
C SER A 179 -4.33 -9.88 -27.54
N ASN A 180 -3.44 -10.37 -28.40
CA ASN A 180 -3.24 -9.85 -29.76
C ASN A 180 -4.40 -10.29 -30.67
N ASP A 181 -4.93 -11.49 -30.49
CA ASP A 181 -6.12 -11.98 -31.20
C ASP A 181 -7.38 -11.21 -30.74
N MET A 182 -7.46 -10.79 -29.47
CA MET A 182 -8.53 -9.91 -28.97
C MET A 182 -8.43 -8.45 -29.44
N HIS A 183 -7.29 -8.01 -29.98
CA HIS A 183 -7.14 -6.62 -30.47
C HIS A 183 -7.95 -6.33 -31.75
N PHE A 184 -8.57 -7.34 -32.36
CA PHE A 184 -9.55 -7.18 -33.46
C PHE A 184 -11.01 -7.14 -33.00
N ALA A 185 -11.31 -7.30 -31.71
CA ALA A 185 -12.64 -7.10 -31.15
C ALA A 185 -12.60 -5.96 -30.14
N GLY A 186 -13.00 -4.76 -30.57
CA GLY A 186 -12.94 -3.52 -29.80
C GLY A 186 -13.70 -3.54 -28.48
N LEU A 187 -13.06 -4.07 -27.43
CA LEU A 187 -13.50 -3.94 -26.05
C LEU A 187 -12.47 -3.14 -25.27
N ARG A 188 -12.79 -1.85 -25.07
CA ARG A 188 -12.09 -0.97 -24.12
C ARG A 188 -12.03 -1.64 -22.73
N PRO A 189 -10.92 -1.56 -22.00
CA PRO A 189 -10.90 -1.94 -20.59
C PRO A 189 -12.01 -1.18 -19.87
N LYS A 190 -12.90 -1.90 -19.17
CA LYS A 190 -13.95 -1.29 -18.36
C LYS A 190 -13.31 -0.30 -17.40
N GLN A 191 -13.46 1.00 -17.67
CA GLN A 191 -13.15 2.04 -16.70
C GLN A 191 -14.00 1.73 -15.46
N CYS A 192 -13.35 1.47 -14.32
CA CYS A 192 -14.05 1.33 -13.06
C CYS A 192 -14.68 2.69 -12.72
N LEU A 193 -15.99 2.81 -12.91
CA LEU A 193 -16.75 4.00 -12.51
C LEU A 193 -16.69 4.19 -10.98
N ARG A 194 -16.63 5.47 -10.60
CA ARG A 194 -16.67 6.01 -9.22
C ARG A 194 -17.72 5.31 -8.34
N SER A 195 -17.29 4.56 -7.32
CA SER A 195 -18.19 4.05 -6.29
C SER A 195 -18.37 5.10 -5.18
N ARG A 196 -19.59 5.62 -5.01
CA ARG A 196 -19.98 6.42 -3.85
C ARG A 196 -20.14 5.50 -2.64
N GLY A 197 -19.42 5.80 -1.56
CA GLY A 197 -19.58 5.13 -0.27
C GLY A 197 -18.47 5.56 0.68
N SER A 198 -18.81 6.05 1.88
CA SER A 198 -17.86 6.57 2.87
C SER A 198 -17.21 5.41 3.62
N GLN A 199 -15.94 5.14 3.30
CA GLN A 199 -15.12 4.16 4.01
C GLN A 199 -13.66 4.53 3.75
N TRP A 200 -12.91 4.76 4.83
CA TRP A 200 -11.55 5.30 4.80
C TRP A 200 -10.57 4.18 5.09
N PHE A 201 -9.78 3.77 4.09
CA PHE A 201 -8.79 2.71 4.25
C PHE A 201 -7.41 3.25 3.87
N LEU A 202 -6.50 3.31 4.85
CA LEU A 202 -5.12 3.71 4.63
C LEU A 202 -4.30 2.48 4.25
N TYR A 203 -3.90 2.38 2.99
CA TYR A 203 -3.15 1.25 2.47
C TYR A 203 -1.64 1.52 2.52
N CYS A 204 -0.94 0.89 3.46
CA CYS A 204 0.53 0.87 3.48
C CYS A 204 1.03 -0.51 3.09
N CYS A 205 1.28 -0.72 1.79
CA CYS A 205 2.02 -1.90 1.35
C CYS A 205 3.52 -1.59 1.41
N LEU A 206 4.22 -2.26 2.33
CA LEU A 206 5.67 -2.23 2.44
C LEU A 206 6.25 -3.13 1.35
N LEU A 207 6.81 -2.54 0.29
CA LEU A 207 7.63 -3.28 -0.68
C LEU A 207 9.08 -2.84 -0.48
N ILE A 208 9.78 -3.53 0.44
CA ILE A 208 11.24 -3.48 0.51
C ILE A 208 11.73 -4.56 -0.47
N THR A 209 12.35 -4.14 -1.56
CA THR A 209 13.20 -5.03 -2.37
C THR A 209 14.63 -4.97 -1.84
#